data_AF-A0A547L324-F1
#
_entry.id   AF-A0A547L324-F1
#
_cell.length_a   1.000
_cell.length_b   1.000
_cell.length_c   1.000
_cell.angle_alpha   90.00
_cell.angle_beta   90.00
_cell.angle_gamma   90.00
#
_symmetry.space_group_name_H-M   'P 1'
#
loop_
_entity.id
_entity.type
_entity.pdbx_description
1 polymer ?
#
loop_
_entity_poly.entity_id
_entity_poly.type
_entity_poly.pdbx_seq_one_letter_code
_entity_poly.pdbx_strand_id
1 'polypeptide(L)'
;MNETSLYAPVKRFLESLDFVVKGEIGGCDIVALRDGEPPIVVICELKLQFNLELVLQGVDRAAACDEVWLAARMSARGKGRESDARFRNLCRRLGFGVLGVTANDKVEVLVSPAAPEPRRNARRRSRLVDEHQRRRGDPVAGGGSRNPIMTAYRQSALTCAAAMADGPKRPRDLKALTPIAPKILQHNVYGWFARVDRGVYDLTDAGRASLIRWPQASDSSTG
;
A
#
# COMPACT_ATOMS: atom_id res chain seq x y z
N MET A 1 16.38 -27.64 7.28
CA MET A 1 15.80 -27.83 5.93
C MET A 1 16.49 -26.84 5.00
N ASN A 2 17.05 -27.31 3.90
CA ASN A 2 17.80 -26.52 2.93
C ASN A 2 16.93 -26.21 1.70
N GLU A 3 17.37 -25.28 0.86
CA GLU A 3 16.66 -24.88 -0.36
C GLU A 3 16.36 -26.07 -1.28
N THR A 4 17.32 -26.98 -1.42
CA THR A 4 17.21 -28.22 -2.21
C THR A 4 16.02 -29.10 -1.82
N SER A 5 15.55 -29.04 -0.57
CA SER A 5 14.36 -29.78 -0.13
C SER A 5 13.07 -29.34 -0.84
N LEU A 6 13.02 -28.12 -1.39
CA LEU A 6 11.87 -27.62 -2.14
C LEU A 6 11.78 -28.22 -3.55
N TYR A 7 12.90 -28.74 -4.07
CA TYR A 7 12.96 -29.28 -5.43
C TYR A 7 12.01 -30.44 -5.64
N ALA A 8 12.07 -31.48 -4.80
CA ALA A 8 11.27 -32.69 -5.01
C ALA A 8 9.74 -32.47 -4.94
N PRO A 9 9.20 -31.66 -4.01
CA PRO A 9 7.79 -31.27 -4.02
C PRO A 9 7.38 -30.52 -5.29
N VAL A 10 8.16 -29.51 -5.70
CA VAL A 10 7.83 -28.67 -6.86
C VAL A 10 7.96 -29.47 -8.16
N LYS A 11 8.99 -30.31 -8.28
CA LYS A 11 9.16 -31.23 -9.39
C LYS A 11 7.94 -32.13 -9.57
N ARG A 12 7.50 -32.81 -8.52
CA ARG A 12 6.31 -33.68 -8.58
C ARG A 12 5.05 -32.92 -8.98
N PHE A 13 4.89 -31.69 -8.49
CA PHE A 13 3.78 -30.82 -8.88
C PHE A 13 3.81 -30.49 -10.38
N LEU A 14 4.95 -30.08 -10.93
CA LEU A 14 5.08 -29.78 -12.36
C LEU A 14 4.93 -31.03 -13.24
N GLU A 15 5.48 -32.17 -12.82
CA GLU A 15 5.29 -33.47 -13.51
C GLU A 15 3.82 -33.89 -13.51
N SER A 16 3.04 -33.56 -12.47
CA SER A 16 1.59 -33.82 -12.46
C SER A 16 0.78 -32.93 -13.42
N LEU A 17 1.43 -31.95 -14.05
CA LEU A 17 0.88 -31.08 -15.09
C LEU A 17 1.43 -31.42 -16.48
N ASP A 18 1.93 -32.65 -16.65
CA ASP A 18 2.47 -33.21 -17.90
C ASP A 18 3.75 -32.53 -18.40
N PHE A 19 4.57 -32.00 -17.49
CA PHE A 19 5.89 -31.48 -17.82
C PHE A 19 7.00 -32.52 -17.52
N VAL A 20 8.03 -32.53 -18.37
CA VAL A 20 9.32 -33.18 -18.10
C VAL A 20 10.22 -32.18 -17.37
N VAL A 21 10.62 -32.52 -16.14
CA VAL A 21 11.26 -31.57 -15.22
C VAL A 21 12.72 -31.94 -14.94
N LYS A 22 13.61 -30.96 -15.07
CA LYS A 22 15.04 -31.05 -14.72
C LYS A 22 15.46 -29.86 -13.87
N GLY A 23 16.41 -30.06 -12.95
CA GLY A 23 17.00 -28.99 -12.14
C GLY A 23 18.34 -28.51 -12.69
N GLU A 24 18.78 -27.35 -12.22
CA GLU A 24 20.11 -26.77 -12.49
C GLU A 24 20.42 -26.58 -13.99
N ILE A 25 19.40 -26.23 -14.79
CA ILE A 25 19.56 -25.99 -16.22
C ILE A 25 19.82 -24.49 -16.44
N GLY A 26 20.99 -24.14 -16.98
CA GLY A 26 21.33 -22.76 -17.30
C GLY A 26 21.32 -21.81 -16.07
N GLY A 27 21.56 -22.35 -14.88
CA GLY A 27 21.49 -21.60 -13.62
C GLY A 27 20.08 -21.33 -13.10
N CYS A 28 19.05 -21.97 -13.68
CA CYS A 28 17.69 -21.99 -13.12
C CYS A 28 17.54 -23.19 -12.19
N ASP A 29 16.88 -23.01 -11.05
CA ASP A 29 16.67 -24.10 -10.09
C ASP A 29 15.86 -25.25 -10.71
N ILE A 30 14.81 -24.94 -11.47
CA ILE A 30 13.95 -25.90 -12.18
C ILE A 30 13.60 -25.37 -13.58
N VAL A 31 13.76 -26.22 -14.59
CA VAL A 31 13.22 -26.04 -15.94
C VAL A 31 12.32 -27.24 -16.27
N ALA A 32 11.10 -26.93 -16.71
CA ALA A 32 10.06 -27.88 -17.02
C ALA A 32 9.60 -27.66 -18.47
N LEU A 33 9.64 -28.72 -19.28
CA LEU A 33 9.25 -28.68 -20.69
C LEU A 33 8.00 -29.51 -20.93
N ARG A 34 7.08 -29.00 -21.74
CA ARG A 34 5.96 -29.79 -22.27
C ARG A 34 6.08 -29.85 -23.78
N ASP A 35 5.90 -31.04 -24.32
CA ASP A 35 6.07 -31.33 -25.74
C ASP A 35 5.17 -30.44 -26.63
N GLY A 36 5.72 -30.02 -27.77
CA GLY A 36 5.12 -29.08 -28.74
C GLY A 36 6.18 -28.54 -29.70
N GLU A 37 5.77 -27.81 -30.75
CA GLU A 37 6.66 -27.12 -31.68
C GLU A 37 6.26 -25.64 -31.83
N PRO A 38 6.95 -24.69 -31.16
CA PRO A 38 8.01 -24.89 -30.16
C PRO A 38 7.48 -25.50 -28.84
N PRO A 39 8.35 -26.11 -28.01
CA PRO A 39 7.94 -26.64 -26.70
C PRO A 39 7.55 -25.50 -25.75
N ILE A 40 6.66 -25.79 -24.80
CA ILE A 40 6.34 -24.84 -23.73
C ILE A 40 7.42 -24.94 -22.66
N VAL A 41 8.02 -23.82 -22.32
CA VAL A 41 9.11 -23.68 -21.36
C VAL A 41 8.59 -23.02 -20.09
N VAL A 42 8.70 -23.75 -18.97
CA VAL A 42 8.38 -23.24 -17.64
C VAL A 42 9.65 -23.20 -16.80
N ILE A 43 9.93 -22.06 -16.17
CA ILE A 43 11.05 -21.90 -15.24
C ILE A 43 10.51 -21.68 -13.84
N CYS A 44 11.04 -22.41 -12.85
CA CYS A 44 10.69 -22.23 -11.45
C CYS A 44 11.93 -21.97 -10.59
N GLU A 45 11.93 -20.86 -9.86
CA GLU A 45 12.98 -20.48 -8.90
C GLU A 45 12.52 -20.81 -7.47
N LEU A 46 13.45 -21.22 -6.61
CA LEU A 46 13.20 -21.72 -5.26
C LEU A 46 13.87 -20.81 -4.22
N LYS A 47 13.15 -20.45 -3.16
CA LYS A 47 13.77 -19.94 -1.91
C LYS A 47 13.05 -20.47 -0.69
N LEU A 48 13.76 -20.62 0.42
CA LEU A 48 13.11 -20.97 1.70
C LEU A 48 12.05 -19.95 2.14
N GLN A 49 12.20 -18.69 1.75
CA GLN A 49 11.25 -17.63 2.03
C GLN A 49 11.05 -16.79 0.76
N PHE A 50 9.82 -16.36 0.50
CA PHE A 50 9.58 -15.29 -0.45
C PHE A 50 10.37 -14.06 -0.03
N ASN A 51 11.19 -13.53 -0.92
CA ASN A 51 11.99 -12.32 -0.71
C ASN A 51 12.13 -11.57 -2.04
N LEU A 52 12.80 -10.42 -2.04
CA LEU A 52 12.99 -9.65 -3.26
C LEU A 52 13.88 -10.38 -4.27
N GLU A 53 14.90 -11.09 -3.79
CA GLU A 53 15.83 -11.84 -4.62
C GLU A 53 15.11 -12.88 -5.50
N LEU A 54 14.22 -13.69 -4.92
CA LEU A 54 13.42 -14.65 -5.66
C LEU A 54 12.60 -13.99 -6.79
N VAL A 55 12.08 -12.79 -6.54
CA VAL A 55 11.34 -12.04 -7.57
C VAL A 55 12.28 -11.55 -8.67
N LEU A 56 13.47 -11.05 -8.32
CA LEU A 56 14.46 -10.58 -9.29
C LEU A 56 14.97 -11.72 -10.17
N GLN A 57 15.25 -12.89 -9.59
CA GLN A 57 15.56 -14.10 -10.36
C GLN A 57 14.44 -14.40 -11.35
N GLY A 58 13.17 -14.37 -10.92
CA GLY A 58 12.03 -14.52 -11.82
C GLY A 58 11.98 -13.51 -12.97
N VAL A 59 12.32 -12.24 -12.71
CA VAL A 59 12.43 -11.19 -13.75
C VAL A 59 13.51 -11.54 -14.75
N ASP A 60 14.68 -11.99 -14.30
CA ASP A 60 15.78 -12.38 -15.18
C ASP A 60 15.41 -13.59 -16.07
N ARG A 61 14.55 -14.50 -15.58
CA ARG A 61 14.09 -15.68 -16.33
C ARG A 61 12.95 -15.41 -17.31
N ALA A 62 12.15 -14.38 -17.06
CA ALA A 62 10.92 -14.12 -17.81
C ALA A 62 11.11 -13.94 -19.32
N ALA A 63 12.30 -13.48 -19.76
CA ALA A 63 12.58 -13.29 -21.18
C ALA A 63 12.87 -14.61 -21.95
N ALA A 64 13.07 -15.72 -21.24
CA ALA A 64 13.52 -16.99 -21.81
C ALA A 64 12.52 -18.14 -21.66
N CYS A 65 11.30 -17.88 -21.20
CA CYS A 65 10.28 -18.90 -20.95
C CYS A 65 8.85 -18.38 -21.18
N ASP A 66 7.89 -19.29 -21.25
CA ASP A 66 6.46 -18.98 -21.36
C ASP A 66 5.83 -18.68 -20.00
N GLU A 67 6.28 -19.35 -18.94
CA GLU A 67 5.82 -19.10 -17.57
C GLU A 67 6.96 -19.13 -16.55
N VAL A 68 6.89 -18.19 -15.61
CA VAL A 68 7.75 -18.15 -14.42
C VAL A 68 6.94 -18.54 -13.19
N TRP A 69 7.49 -19.45 -12.40
CA TRP A 69 6.97 -19.81 -11.07
C TRP A 69 7.99 -19.48 -9.99
N LEU A 70 7.50 -18.89 -8.90
CA LEU A 70 8.30 -18.60 -7.71
C LEU A 70 7.81 -19.51 -6.59
N ALA A 71 8.66 -20.42 -6.11
CA ALA A 71 8.28 -21.34 -5.04
C ALA A 71 9.02 -21.01 -3.74
N ALA A 72 8.26 -20.97 -2.65
CA ALA A 72 8.86 -20.89 -1.33
C ALA A 72 8.09 -21.70 -0.28
N ARG A 73 8.76 -21.96 0.84
CA ARG A 73 8.13 -22.62 1.97
C ARG A 73 7.05 -21.73 2.58
N MET A 74 5.88 -22.31 2.84
CA MET A 74 4.82 -21.63 3.59
C MET A 74 5.25 -21.43 5.04
N SER A 75 4.98 -20.25 5.58
CA SER A 75 5.26 -20.00 6.98
C SER A 75 4.36 -20.88 7.86
N ALA A 76 4.95 -21.55 8.85
CA ALA A 76 4.21 -22.38 9.80
C ALA A 76 3.16 -21.58 10.61
N ARG A 77 3.29 -20.25 10.66
CA ARG A 77 2.42 -19.34 11.42
C ARG A 77 1.49 -18.49 10.54
N GLY A 78 1.46 -18.70 9.22
CA GLY A 78 0.61 -17.95 8.27
C GLY A 78 0.92 -16.46 8.13
N LYS A 79 2.06 -16.00 8.63
CA LYS A 79 2.50 -14.58 8.64
C LYS A 79 3.63 -14.29 7.65
N GLY A 80 3.97 -15.22 6.77
CA GLY A 80 5.02 -15.01 5.78
C GLY A 80 4.52 -14.18 4.58
N ARG A 81 5.45 -13.79 3.71
CA ARG A 81 5.16 -12.94 2.53
C ARG A 81 4.20 -13.61 1.55
N GLU A 82 4.07 -14.93 1.58
CA GLU A 82 3.07 -15.69 0.85
C GLU A 82 1.63 -15.28 1.19
N SER A 83 1.38 -14.70 2.38
CA SER A 83 0.09 -14.14 2.78
C SER A 83 -0.07 -12.63 2.58
N ASP A 84 1.01 -11.92 2.23
CA ASP A 84 0.98 -10.48 1.97
C ASP A 84 0.37 -10.17 0.59
N ALA A 85 -0.78 -9.51 0.59
CA ALA A 85 -1.47 -9.10 -0.63
C ALA A 85 -0.59 -8.21 -1.55
N ARG A 86 0.35 -7.42 -1.00
CA ARG A 86 1.27 -6.60 -1.79
C ARG A 86 2.23 -7.47 -2.61
N PHE A 87 2.76 -8.53 -2.01
CA PHE A 87 3.66 -9.46 -2.68
C PHE A 87 2.93 -10.22 -3.80
N ARG A 88 1.75 -10.77 -3.50
CA ARG A 88 0.91 -11.43 -4.52
C ARG A 88 0.53 -10.48 -5.65
N ASN A 89 0.20 -9.23 -5.33
CA ASN A 89 -0.13 -8.22 -6.33
C ASN A 89 1.07 -7.81 -7.19
N LEU A 90 2.29 -7.84 -6.65
CA LEU A 90 3.51 -7.66 -7.44
C LEU A 90 3.68 -8.80 -8.43
N CYS A 91 3.58 -10.05 -7.98
CA CYS A 91 3.68 -11.22 -8.86
C CYS A 91 2.62 -11.21 -9.97
N ARG A 92 1.36 -10.85 -9.66
CA ARG A 92 0.30 -10.66 -10.67
C ARG A 92 0.63 -9.61 -11.72
N ARG A 93 1.31 -8.52 -11.35
CA ARG A 93 1.72 -7.47 -12.30
C ARG A 93 2.89 -7.91 -13.19
N LEU A 94 3.70 -8.84 -12.70
CA LEU A 94 4.83 -9.40 -13.43
C LEU A 94 4.45 -10.63 -14.27
N GLY A 95 3.23 -11.16 -14.12
CA GLY A 95 2.80 -12.40 -14.77
C GLY A 95 3.39 -13.66 -14.12
N PHE A 96 3.82 -13.60 -12.85
CA PHE A 96 4.49 -14.71 -12.18
C PHE A 96 3.51 -15.56 -11.38
N GLY A 97 3.65 -16.87 -11.53
CA GLY A 97 3.05 -17.86 -10.64
C GLY A 97 3.76 -17.91 -9.30
N VAL A 98 3.02 -18.26 -8.25
CA VAL A 98 3.54 -18.35 -6.88
C VAL A 98 3.09 -19.66 -6.27
N LEU A 99 4.06 -20.49 -5.88
CA LEU A 99 3.85 -21.78 -5.21
C LEU A 99 4.24 -21.70 -3.74
N GLY A 100 3.35 -22.15 -2.87
CA GLY A 100 3.62 -22.39 -1.45
C GLY A 100 3.91 -23.87 -1.20
N VAL A 101 5.08 -24.19 -0.64
CA VAL A 101 5.41 -25.55 -0.21
C VAL A 101 5.15 -25.68 1.30
N THR A 102 4.18 -26.51 1.68
CA THR A 102 3.81 -26.74 3.08
C THR A 102 4.89 -27.54 3.84
N ALA A 103 4.70 -27.70 5.16
CA ALA A 103 5.60 -28.51 5.97
C ALA A 103 5.59 -30.02 5.62
N ASN A 104 4.51 -30.50 4.99
CA ASN A 104 4.32 -31.90 4.59
C ASN A 104 4.54 -32.08 3.08
N ASP A 105 5.34 -31.21 2.45
CA ASP A 105 5.72 -31.29 1.04
C ASP A 105 4.55 -31.24 0.03
N LYS A 106 3.38 -30.74 0.46
CA LYS A 106 2.29 -30.38 -0.43
C LYS A 106 2.57 -29.01 -1.06
N VAL A 107 2.32 -28.88 -2.36
CA VAL A 107 2.39 -27.63 -3.11
C VAL A 107 1.00 -27.00 -3.24
N GLU A 108 0.92 -25.70 -2.99
CA GLU A 108 -0.31 -24.90 -3.15
C GLU A 108 -0.06 -23.74 -4.11
N VAL A 109 -0.95 -23.56 -5.10
CA VAL A 109 -0.91 -22.42 -6.02
C VAL A 109 -1.52 -21.19 -5.32
N LEU A 110 -0.69 -20.22 -4.99
CA LEU A 110 -1.10 -18.98 -4.31
C LEU A 110 -1.46 -17.86 -5.29
N VAL A 111 -0.78 -17.85 -6.44
CA VAL A 111 -1.02 -16.98 -7.59
C VAL A 111 -0.74 -17.82 -8.83
N SER A 112 -1.67 -17.81 -9.79
CA SER A 112 -1.41 -18.36 -11.13
C SER A 112 -0.69 -17.32 -11.99
N PRO A 113 0.22 -17.71 -12.91
CA PRO A 113 0.82 -16.80 -13.89
C PRO A 113 -0.23 -16.03 -14.71
N ALA A 114 -1.38 -16.66 -14.99
CA ALA A 114 -2.51 -16.08 -15.70
C ALA A 114 -3.47 -15.27 -14.80
N ALA A 115 -3.14 -15.06 -13.52
CA ALA A 115 -4.01 -14.34 -12.60
C ALA A 115 -4.15 -12.86 -13.04
N PRO A 116 -5.39 -12.31 -13.06
CA PRO A 116 -5.62 -10.97 -13.57
C PRO A 116 -4.93 -9.92 -12.71
N GLU A 117 -4.52 -8.83 -13.35
CA GLU A 117 -3.89 -7.71 -12.65
C GLU A 117 -4.77 -7.15 -11.52
N PRO A 118 -4.17 -6.69 -10.41
CA PRO A 118 -4.91 -6.01 -9.36
C PRO A 118 -5.58 -4.73 -9.87
N ARG A 119 -6.91 -4.66 -9.73
CA ARG A 119 -7.71 -3.51 -10.16
C ARG A 119 -7.24 -2.22 -9.51
N ARG A 120 -7.23 -1.13 -10.30
CA ARG A 120 -6.93 0.22 -9.80
C ARG A 120 -7.97 0.64 -8.77
N ASN A 121 -7.53 1.28 -7.68
CA ASN A 121 -8.42 1.76 -6.63
C ASN A 121 -8.90 3.19 -6.94
N ALA A 122 -10.00 3.30 -7.68
CA ALA A 122 -10.60 4.58 -8.09
C ALA A 122 -10.91 5.49 -6.89
N ARG A 123 -11.42 4.92 -5.79
CA ARG A 123 -11.72 5.68 -4.56
C ARG A 123 -10.46 6.27 -3.90
N ARG A 124 -9.35 5.53 -3.89
CA ARG A 124 -8.06 6.04 -3.41
C ARG A 124 -7.56 7.16 -4.31
N ARG A 125 -7.65 6.99 -5.64
CA ARG A 125 -7.28 8.03 -6.61
C ARG A 125 -8.08 9.31 -6.39
N SER A 126 -9.41 9.23 -6.33
CA SER A 126 -10.25 10.41 -6.12
C SER A 126 -9.92 11.12 -4.80
N ARG A 127 -9.70 10.38 -3.70
CA ARG A 127 -9.28 10.98 -2.42
C ARG A 127 -7.94 11.71 -2.50
N LEU A 128 -6.98 11.18 -3.27
CA LEU A 128 -5.69 11.86 -3.48
C LEU A 128 -5.87 13.17 -4.24
N VAL A 129 -6.67 13.15 -5.32
CA VAL A 129 -6.98 14.34 -6.12
C VAL A 129 -7.70 15.39 -5.27
N ASP A 130 -8.73 14.97 -4.55
CA ASP A 130 -9.52 15.81 -3.66
C ASP A 130 -8.69 16.49 -2.57
N GLU A 131 -7.82 15.73 -1.90
CA GLU A 131 -6.92 16.25 -0.87
C GLU A 131 -5.93 17.23 -1.48
N HIS A 132 -5.34 16.92 -2.63
CA HIS A 132 -4.42 17.80 -3.33
C HIS A 132 -5.08 19.12 -3.74
N GLN A 133 -6.26 19.07 -4.38
CA GLN A 133 -6.98 20.26 -4.84
C GLN A 133 -7.44 21.18 -3.71
N ARG A 134 -7.80 20.62 -2.55
CA ARG A 134 -8.23 21.42 -1.39
C ARG A 134 -7.06 21.95 -0.57
N ARG A 135 -5.88 21.32 -0.67
CA ARG A 135 -4.69 21.75 0.06
C ARG A 135 -4.15 23.03 -0.56
N ARG A 136 -3.97 24.05 0.27
CA ARG A 136 -3.40 25.34 -0.15
C ARG A 136 -1.88 25.28 -0.10
N GLY A 137 -1.23 25.64 -1.19
CA GLY A 137 0.23 25.63 -1.33
C GLY A 137 0.85 24.24 -1.18
N ASP A 138 2.18 24.20 -1.08
CA ASP A 138 2.94 23.00 -0.76
C ASP A 138 3.60 23.15 0.63
N PRO A 139 2.87 22.81 1.71
CA PRO A 139 3.32 23.10 3.06
C PRO A 139 4.47 22.20 3.56
N VAL A 140 4.80 21.11 2.85
CA VAL A 140 5.80 20.13 3.30
C VAL A 140 6.49 19.47 2.11
N ALA A 141 7.80 19.72 1.93
CA ALA A 141 8.62 19.11 0.88
C ALA A 141 8.87 17.58 1.05
N GLY A 142 8.53 17.02 2.21
CA GLY A 142 8.67 15.59 2.55
C GLY A 142 9.66 15.32 3.70
N GLY A 143 9.77 14.07 4.14
CA GLY A 143 10.90 13.60 4.97
C GLY A 143 10.80 13.65 6.50
N GLY A 144 9.73 14.18 7.10
CA GLY A 144 9.62 14.30 8.57
C GLY A 144 8.67 13.30 9.21
N SER A 145 9.16 12.21 9.84
CA SER A 145 8.33 11.23 10.56
C SER A 145 7.78 11.70 11.92
N ARG A 146 8.27 12.84 12.43
CA ARG A 146 7.96 13.34 13.79
C ARG A 146 7.04 14.56 13.85
N ASN A 147 6.74 15.20 12.71
CA ASN A 147 5.88 16.38 12.68
C ASN A 147 4.50 16.07 12.07
N PRO A 148 3.40 16.60 12.64
CA PRO A 148 2.06 16.44 12.06
C PRO A 148 2.01 16.99 10.63
N ILE A 149 1.59 16.15 9.67
CA ILE A 149 1.50 16.48 8.24
C ILE A 149 0.40 17.49 7.97
N MET A 150 0.69 18.65 7.38
CA MET A 150 -0.33 19.65 7.03
C MET A 150 -1.26 19.11 5.93
N THR A 151 -2.53 18.88 6.28
CA THR A 151 -3.59 18.41 5.37
C THR A 151 -4.59 19.52 5.06
N ALA A 152 -5.38 19.37 4.00
CA ALA A 152 -6.46 20.31 3.69
C ALA A 152 -7.48 20.44 4.84
N TYR A 153 -7.75 19.33 5.54
CA TYR A 153 -8.58 19.33 6.74
C TYR A 153 -7.95 20.14 7.88
N ARG A 154 -6.64 20.00 8.12
CA ARG A 154 -5.95 20.80 9.15
C ARG A 154 -5.91 22.28 8.79
N GLN A 155 -5.67 22.62 7.52
CA GLN A 155 -5.76 24.01 7.07
C GLN A 155 -7.15 24.59 7.33
N SER A 156 -8.22 23.83 7.03
CA SER A 156 -9.59 24.25 7.36
C SER A 156 -9.82 24.41 8.87
N ALA A 157 -9.25 23.52 9.69
CA ALA A 157 -9.35 23.63 11.14
C ALA A 157 -8.58 24.84 11.68
N LEU A 158 -7.41 25.17 11.11
CA LEU A 158 -6.65 26.37 11.44
C LEU A 158 -7.38 27.64 11.00
N THR A 159 -8.08 27.63 9.86
CA THR A 159 -8.96 28.72 9.45
C THR A 159 -10.08 28.94 10.47
N CYS A 160 -10.74 27.88 10.93
CA CYS A 160 -11.73 28.00 12.01
C CYS A 160 -11.09 28.55 13.30
N ALA A 161 -9.91 28.07 13.65
CA ALA A 161 -9.24 28.48 14.88
C ALA A 161 -8.83 29.96 14.83
N ALA A 162 -8.24 30.42 13.73
CA ALA A 162 -7.86 31.82 13.55
C ALA A 162 -9.08 32.75 13.59
N ALA A 163 -10.21 32.33 13.00
CA ALA A 163 -11.46 33.09 13.06
C ALA A 163 -12.10 33.13 14.45
N MET A 164 -11.65 32.32 15.42
CA MET A 164 -12.07 32.38 16.82
C MET A 164 -11.02 33.05 17.73
N ALA A 165 -9.93 33.60 17.18
CA ALA A 165 -8.87 34.21 17.98
C ALA A 165 -9.37 35.44 18.76
N ASP A 166 -10.38 36.14 18.23
CA ASP A 166 -11.05 37.31 18.82
C ASP A 166 -12.24 36.95 19.73
N GLY A 167 -12.61 35.67 19.81
CA GLY A 167 -13.67 35.18 20.70
C GLY A 167 -14.55 34.07 20.10
N PRO A 168 -15.53 33.60 20.88
CA PRO A 168 -16.37 32.46 20.49
C PRO A 168 -17.20 32.71 19.23
N LYS A 169 -17.32 31.70 18.36
CA LYS A 169 -18.11 31.78 17.09
C LYS A 169 -19.15 30.66 17.00
N ARG A 170 -20.20 30.88 16.19
CA ARG A 170 -21.15 29.82 15.83
C ARG A 170 -20.67 29.10 14.56
N PRO A 171 -20.94 27.79 14.40
CA PRO A 171 -20.56 27.06 13.19
C PRO A 171 -21.09 27.68 11.88
N ARG A 172 -22.22 28.40 11.93
CA ARG A 172 -22.80 29.07 10.76
C ARG A 172 -21.95 30.24 10.28
N ASP A 173 -21.28 30.94 11.20
CA ASP A 173 -20.47 32.12 10.91
C ASP A 173 -19.17 31.72 10.19
N LEU A 174 -18.69 30.50 10.45
CA LEU A 174 -17.46 29.95 9.89
C LEU A 174 -17.65 29.25 8.54
N LYS A 175 -18.89 28.99 8.12
CA LYS A 175 -19.17 28.30 6.84
C LYS A 175 -18.65 29.06 5.63
N ALA A 176 -18.65 30.39 5.70
CA ALA A 176 -18.12 31.24 4.63
C ALA A 176 -16.61 31.06 4.44
N LEU A 177 -15.88 30.77 5.53
CA LEU A 177 -14.43 30.55 5.51
C LEU A 177 -14.08 29.11 5.12
N THR A 178 -14.83 28.14 5.65
CA THR A 178 -14.72 26.74 5.27
C THR A 178 -16.09 26.03 5.35
N PRO A 179 -16.62 25.50 4.23
CA PRO A 179 -17.94 24.86 4.22
C PRO A 179 -18.08 23.68 5.19
N ILE A 180 -16.96 23.07 5.58
CA ILE A 180 -16.92 21.92 6.50
C ILE A 180 -16.77 22.33 7.98
N ALA A 181 -16.82 23.63 8.31
CA ALA A 181 -16.69 24.13 9.68
C ALA A 181 -17.57 23.39 10.71
N PRO A 182 -18.86 23.11 10.46
CA PRO A 182 -19.68 22.37 11.42
C PRO A 182 -19.14 20.97 11.75
N LYS A 183 -18.62 20.25 10.74
CA LYS A 183 -18.02 18.91 10.93
C LYS A 183 -16.72 19.00 11.73
N ILE A 184 -15.90 20.02 11.44
CA ILE A 184 -14.64 20.26 12.15
C ILE A 184 -14.89 20.47 13.64
N LEU A 185 -15.81 21.37 13.98
CA LEU A 185 -16.13 21.70 15.37
C LEU A 185 -16.82 20.55 16.11
N GLN A 186 -17.69 19.81 15.44
CA GLN A 186 -18.42 18.69 16.03
C GLN A 186 -17.50 17.49 16.30
N HIS A 187 -16.67 17.10 15.32
CA HIS A 187 -15.79 15.95 15.49
C HIS A 187 -14.56 16.28 16.35
N ASN A 188 -14.14 17.54 16.37
CA ASN A 188 -13.03 18.04 17.17
C ASN A 188 -11.79 17.13 17.16
N VAL A 189 -11.42 16.63 15.98
CA VAL A 189 -10.38 15.59 15.79
C VAL A 189 -9.05 15.94 16.49
N TYR A 190 -8.75 17.23 16.63
CA TYR A 190 -7.50 17.72 17.23
C TYR A 190 -7.67 18.24 18.67
N GLY A 191 -8.88 18.25 19.22
CA GLY A 191 -9.15 18.81 20.54
C GLY A 191 -9.02 20.34 20.63
N TRP A 192 -9.07 21.06 19.50
CA TRP A 192 -8.84 22.51 19.44
C TRP A 192 -10.05 23.36 19.84
N PHE A 193 -11.24 22.77 19.86
CA PHE A 193 -12.50 23.50 20.05
C PHE A 193 -13.24 22.99 21.28
N ALA A 194 -13.84 23.90 22.04
CA ALA A 194 -14.73 23.59 23.15
C ALA A 194 -16.08 24.26 22.93
N ARG A 195 -17.17 23.55 23.23
CA ARG A 195 -18.52 24.13 23.18
C ARG A 195 -18.78 24.88 24.48
N VAL A 196 -18.90 26.21 24.41
CA VAL A 196 -19.09 27.08 25.58
C VAL A 196 -20.56 27.42 25.82
N ASP A 197 -21.41 27.32 24.79
CA ASP A 197 -22.86 27.47 24.89
C ASP A 197 -23.54 26.66 23.76
N ARG A 198 -24.88 26.69 23.68
CA ARG A 198 -25.66 25.98 22.68
C ARG A 198 -25.32 26.46 21.26
N GLY A 199 -24.43 25.70 20.61
CA GLY A 199 -23.99 25.97 19.25
C GLY A 199 -22.96 27.11 19.14
N VAL A 200 -22.27 27.42 20.24
CA VAL A 200 -21.19 28.41 20.31
C VAL A 200 -19.93 27.68 20.75
N TYR A 201 -18.83 27.93 20.05
CA TYR A 201 -17.55 27.28 20.27
C TYR A 201 -16.44 28.31 20.48
N ASP A 202 -15.50 27.98 21.34
CA ASP A 202 -14.27 28.73 21.60
C ASP A 202 -13.04 27.81 21.46
N LEU A 203 -11.85 28.38 21.45
CA LEU A 203 -10.58 27.67 21.43
C LEU A 203 -10.22 27.10 22.80
N THR A 204 -9.78 25.84 22.80
CA THR A 204 -9.00 25.28 23.91
C THR A 204 -7.57 25.81 23.89
N ASP A 205 -6.81 25.56 24.95
CA ASP A 205 -5.37 25.87 25.00
C ASP A 205 -4.61 25.18 23.86
N ALA A 206 -4.98 23.95 23.52
CA ALA A 206 -4.41 23.22 22.38
C ALA A 206 -4.73 23.91 21.04
N GLY A 207 -5.94 24.47 20.91
CA GLY A 207 -6.34 25.27 19.74
C GLY A 207 -5.51 26.55 19.62
N ARG A 208 -5.32 27.29 20.73
CA ARG A 208 -4.48 28.50 20.76
C ARG A 208 -3.01 28.18 20.44
N ALA A 209 -2.47 27.11 21.03
CA ALA A 209 -1.11 26.64 20.76
C ALA A 209 -0.92 26.23 19.27
N SER A 210 -1.98 25.73 18.62
CA SER A 210 -1.92 25.36 17.20
C SER A 210 -1.69 26.57 16.28
N LEU A 211 -2.22 27.74 16.63
CA LEU A 211 -2.03 28.98 15.87
C LEU A 211 -0.61 29.54 16.03
N ILE A 212 0.03 29.30 17.18
CA ILE A 212 1.45 29.63 17.38
C ILE A 212 2.32 28.70 16.53
N ARG A 213 2.00 27.39 16.53
CA ARG A 213 2.74 26.38 15.78
C ARG A 213 2.60 26.56 14.26
N TRP A 214 1.42 26.95 13.81
CA TRP A 214 1.13 27.23 12.41
C TRP A 214 0.47 28.61 12.31
N PRO A 215 1.27 29.68 12.27
CA PRO A 215 0.75 31.03 12.08
C PRO A 215 -0.09 31.11 10.81
N GLN A 216 -1.31 31.65 10.94
CA GLN A 216 -2.14 31.93 9.78
C GLN A 216 -1.75 33.30 9.22
N ALA A 217 -1.69 33.44 7.90
CA ALA A 217 -1.49 34.74 7.28
C ALA A 217 -2.63 35.67 7.73
N SER A 218 -2.29 36.84 8.25
CA SER A 218 -3.24 37.93 8.40
C SER A 218 -3.61 38.41 7.01
N ASP A 219 -4.87 38.31 6.62
CA ASP A 219 -5.38 39.02 5.44
C ASP A 219 -5.28 40.53 5.71
N SER A 220 -4.11 41.13 5.52
CA SER A 220 -4.00 42.55 5.25
C SER A 220 -4.32 42.75 3.77
N SER A 221 -5.61 42.66 3.44
CA SER A 221 -6.14 43.24 2.21
C SER A 221 -6.58 44.67 2.52
N THR A 222 -5.70 45.57 2.11
CA THR A 222 -5.83 47.02 2.01
C THR A 222 -7.13 47.43 1.31
N GLY A 223 -7.72 48.53 1.77
CA GLY A 223 -8.81 49.23 1.08
C GLY A 223 -8.37 49.99 -0.16
#